data_AF-A0A838QY47-F1
#
_entry.id   AF-A0A838QY47-F1
#
_cell.length_a   1.000
_cell.length_b   1.000
_cell.length_c   1.000
_cell.angle_alpha   90.00
_cell.angle_beta   90.00
_cell.angle_gamma   90.00
#
_symmetry.space_group_name_H-M   'P 1'
#
loop_
_entity.id
_entity.type
_entity.pdbx_description
1 polymer ?
#
loop_
_entity_poly.entity_id
_entity_poly.type
_entity_poly.pdbx_seq_one_letter_code
_entity_poly.pdbx_strand_id
1 'polypeptide(L)'
;MKLHDLLAHHGIVANPFADEDAQTDPVFQGRCRASTFHPQWDKIYGDPSSPATSIVFGEKGAGKTALRLQMAAQIDEHNARSENGRLFVIEYDDFNPFLDRFADRLSGRKRRNAGKVLSEWKLWDHMDAILSLGVTSVVDRLLGATQPSGPAANDLPADAARRFDRFQKRDMLLLAANYDNSLTET
;
A
#
# COMPACT_ATOMS: atom_id res chain seq x y z
N MET A 1 -3.73 25.45 -33.25
CA MET A 1 -4.13 24.04 -33.29
C MET A 1 -4.46 23.61 -31.86
N LYS A 2 -5.64 23.06 -31.59
CA LYS A 2 -6.00 22.63 -30.23
C LYS A 2 -5.38 21.27 -29.94
N LEU A 3 -5.13 20.96 -28.66
CA LEU A 3 -4.55 19.67 -28.23
C LEU A 3 -5.33 18.47 -28.78
N HIS A 4 -6.67 18.54 -28.78
CA HIS A 4 -7.52 17.50 -29.32
C HIS A 4 -7.27 17.24 -30.81
N ASP A 5 -7.11 18.29 -31.62
CA ASP A 5 -6.85 18.18 -33.07
C ASP A 5 -5.49 17.52 -33.33
N LEU A 6 -4.47 17.86 -32.53
CA LEU A 6 -3.14 17.27 -32.59
C LEU A 6 -3.20 15.76 -32.26
N LEU A 7 -3.85 15.39 -31.15
CA LEU A 7 -3.96 14.00 -30.72
C LEU A 7 -4.74 13.17 -31.74
N ALA A 8 -5.85 13.69 -32.25
CA ALA A 8 -6.65 13.03 -33.28
C ALA A 8 -5.86 12.84 -34.58
N HIS A 9 -5.06 13.83 -34.99
CA HIS A 9 -4.20 13.73 -36.17
C HIS A 9 -3.18 12.56 -36.06
N HIS A 10 -2.68 12.30 -34.85
CA HIS A 10 -1.76 11.19 -34.57
C HIS A 10 -2.47 9.88 -34.17
N GLY A 11 -3.79 9.79 -34.30
CA GLY A 11 -4.56 8.58 -33.97
C GLY A 11 -4.65 8.26 -32.47
N ILE A 12 -4.39 9.25 -31.61
CA ILE A 12 -4.44 9.10 -30.16
C ILE A 12 -5.88 9.37 -29.69
N VAL A 13 -6.56 8.31 -29.25
CA VAL A 13 -7.99 8.33 -28.88
C VAL A 13 -8.24 8.88 -27.47
N ALA A 14 -7.27 8.73 -26.56
CA ALA A 14 -7.37 9.18 -25.17
C ALA A 14 -6.34 10.27 -24.87
N ASN A 15 -6.72 11.31 -24.11
CA ASN A 15 -5.81 12.38 -23.74
C ASN A 15 -4.86 11.92 -22.62
N PRO A 16 -3.55 11.75 -22.87
CA PRO A 16 -2.60 11.30 -21.85
C PRO A 16 -2.20 12.40 -20.86
N PHE A 17 -2.70 13.63 -21.05
CA PHE A 17 -2.43 14.78 -20.18
C PHE A 17 -3.69 15.21 -19.40
N ALA A 18 -4.69 14.33 -19.32
CA ALA A 18 -5.98 14.66 -18.69
C ALA A 18 -5.88 14.74 -17.16
N ASP A 19 -4.96 14.01 -16.56
CA ASP A 19 -4.80 13.95 -15.11
C ASP A 19 -3.31 13.90 -14.73
N GLU A 20 -2.99 14.48 -13.58
CA GLU A 20 -1.63 14.46 -13.01
C GLU A 20 -1.44 13.28 -12.05
N ASP A 21 -2.53 12.73 -11.49
CA ASP A 21 -2.46 11.61 -10.55
C ASP A 21 -2.62 10.27 -11.27
N ALA A 22 -1.65 9.38 -11.05
CA ALA A 22 -1.67 8.03 -11.61
C ALA A 22 -2.86 7.18 -11.11
N GLN A 23 -3.44 7.50 -9.95
CA GLN A 23 -4.61 6.78 -9.44
C GLN A 23 -5.85 7.01 -10.29
N THR A 24 -5.99 8.21 -10.87
CA THR A 24 -7.17 8.65 -11.60
C THR A 24 -6.94 8.79 -13.11
N ASP A 25 -5.68 8.81 -13.58
CA ASP A 25 -5.34 8.83 -15.00
C ASP A 25 -5.88 7.59 -15.74
N PRO A 26 -6.84 7.76 -16.67
CA PRO A 26 -7.45 6.64 -17.40
C PRO A 26 -6.48 5.95 -18.36
N VAL A 27 -5.51 6.68 -18.92
CA VAL A 27 -4.49 6.10 -19.81
C VAL A 27 -3.55 5.22 -19.01
N PHE A 28 -3.16 5.68 -17.82
CA PHE A 28 -2.33 4.90 -16.91
C PHE A 28 -3.05 3.63 -16.45
N GLN A 29 -4.26 3.77 -15.90
CA GLN A 29 -5.05 2.64 -15.38
C GLN A 29 -5.40 1.62 -16.47
N GLY A 30 -5.71 2.09 -17.68
CA GLY A 30 -6.16 1.22 -18.77
C GLY A 30 -5.04 0.46 -19.48
N ARG A 31 -3.84 1.03 -19.62
CA ARG A 31 -2.77 0.44 -20.45
C ARG A 31 -1.40 0.47 -19.79
N CYS A 32 -0.92 1.64 -19.37
CA CYS A 32 0.47 1.77 -18.90
C CYS A 32 0.77 0.92 -17.66
N ARG A 33 -0.22 0.71 -16.79
CA ARG A 33 -0.09 -0.13 -15.60
C ARG A 33 0.40 -1.55 -15.90
N ALA A 34 0.02 -2.12 -17.05
CA ALA A 34 0.38 -3.49 -17.43
C ALA A 34 1.47 -3.60 -18.51
N SER A 35 1.69 -2.54 -19.30
CA SER A 35 2.56 -2.63 -20.48
C SER A 35 3.79 -1.73 -20.47
N THR A 36 3.85 -0.72 -19.60
CA THR A 36 4.87 0.34 -19.68
C THR A 36 5.56 0.51 -18.34
N PHE A 37 6.78 0.00 -18.23
CA PHE A 37 7.52 0.00 -16.97
C PHE A 37 8.67 0.99 -16.96
N HIS A 38 9.11 1.34 -15.75
CA HIS A 38 10.31 2.17 -15.56
C HIS A 38 11.54 1.48 -16.19
N PRO A 39 12.49 2.20 -16.83
CA PRO A 39 13.65 1.57 -17.47
C PRO A 39 14.53 0.71 -16.54
N GLN A 40 14.47 0.98 -15.24
CA GLN A 40 15.17 0.21 -14.21
C GLN A 40 14.23 -0.71 -13.43
N TRP A 41 13.06 -1.07 -13.98
CA TRP A 41 12.03 -1.87 -13.31
C TRP A 41 12.61 -3.11 -12.64
N ASP A 42 13.42 -3.89 -13.36
CA ASP A 42 14.02 -5.12 -12.84
C ASP A 42 14.92 -4.88 -11.61
N LYS A 43 15.52 -3.69 -11.49
CA LYS A 43 16.31 -3.33 -10.30
C LYS A 43 15.43 -2.94 -9.12
N ILE A 44 14.27 -2.36 -9.38
CA ILE A 44 13.40 -1.83 -8.34
C ILE A 44 12.44 -2.91 -7.84
N TYR A 45 11.76 -3.59 -8.77
CA TYR A 45 10.83 -4.67 -8.47
C TYR A 45 11.56 -5.98 -8.15
N GLY A 46 12.60 -6.31 -8.91
CA GLY A 46 13.37 -7.54 -8.71
C GLY A 46 12.59 -8.81 -9.03
N ASP A 47 12.94 -9.89 -8.32
CA ASP A 47 12.26 -11.17 -8.37
C ASP A 47 11.36 -11.33 -7.13
N PRO A 48 10.03 -11.45 -7.29
CA PRO A 48 9.10 -11.71 -6.19
C PRO A 48 9.40 -12.97 -5.37
N SER A 49 10.05 -13.97 -5.99
CA SER A 49 10.43 -15.22 -5.32
C SER A 49 11.66 -15.07 -4.43
N SER A 50 12.44 -14.00 -4.64
CA SER A 50 13.65 -13.68 -3.90
C SER A 50 13.70 -12.16 -3.64
N PRO A 51 12.81 -11.64 -2.78
CA PRO A 51 12.66 -10.20 -2.57
C PRO A 51 13.94 -9.57 -2.02
N ALA A 52 14.30 -8.42 -2.57
CA ALA A 52 15.44 -7.62 -2.13
C ALA A 52 14.99 -6.21 -1.71
N THR A 53 15.75 -5.59 -0.80
CA THR A 53 15.45 -4.23 -0.36
C THR A 53 15.71 -3.23 -1.47
N SER A 54 14.73 -2.38 -1.76
CA SER A 54 14.84 -1.29 -2.72
C SER A 54 14.33 0.00 -2.09
N ILE A 55 15.00 1.13 -2.38
CA ILE A 55 14.61 2.46 -1.92
C ILE A 55 14.50 3.36 -3.14
N VAL A 56 13.33 3.95 -3.33
CA VAL A 56 13.02 4.81 -4.49
C VAL A 56 12.82 6.25 -4.03
N PHE A 57 13.73 7.12 -4.43
CA PHE A 57 13.59 8.56 -4.26
C PHE A 57 13.17 9.23 -5.57
N GLY A 58 12.48 10.36 -5.47
CA GLY A 58 12.12 11.17 -6.62
C GLY A 58 11.31 12.39 -6.22
N GLU A 59 11.25 13.38 -7.10
CA GLU A 59 10.47 14.60 -6.88
C GLU A 59 8.96 14.34 -6.99
N LYS A 60 8.15 15.34 -6.63
CA LYS A 60 6.70 15.29 -6.89
C LYS A 60 6.47 15.15 -8.39
N GLY A 61 5.60 14.23 -8.80
CA GLY A 61 5.34 13.96 -10.22
C GLY A 61 6.34 13.02 -10.89
N ALA A 62 7.39 12.54 -10.20
CA ALA A 62 8.38 11.61 -10.77
C ALA A 62 7.84 10.17 -11.04
N GLY A 63 6.53 9.93 -10.90
CA GLY A 63 5.92 8.62 -11.17
C GLY A 63 6.05 7.58 -10.05
N LYS A 64 6.44 7.96 -8.82
CA LYS A 64 6.54 7.02 -7.69
C LYS A 64 5.20 6.33 -7.36
N THR A 65 4.10 7.07 -7.42
CA THR A 65 2.75 6.53 -7.22
C THR A 65 2.40 5.52 -8.32
N ALA A 66 2.68 5.85 -9.58
CA ALA A 66 2.51 4.92 -10.70
C ALA A 66 3.33 3.65 -10.49
N LEU A 67 4.60 3.78 -10.12
CA LEU A 67 5.49 2.65 -9.84
C LEU A 67 4.93 1.74 -8.73
N ARG A 68 4.47 2.31 -7.61
CA ARG A 68 3.81 1.57 -6.53
C ARG A 68 2.60 0.78 -7.02
N LEU A 69 1.71 1.41 -7.80
CA LEU A 69 0.50 0.77 -8.33
C LEU A 69 0.83 -0.38 -9.28
N GLN A 70 1.91 -0.27 -10.06
CA GLN A 70 2.41 -1.35 -10.91
C GLN A 70 2.96 -2.49 -10.06
N MET A 71 3.72 -2.20 -9.00
CA MET A 71 4.28 -3.24 -8.13
C MET A 71 3.18 -4.01 -7.42
N ALA A 72 2.21 -3.31 -6.86
CA ALA A 72 1.07 -3.95 -6.20
C ALA A 72 0.30 -4.87 -7.16
N ALA A 73 0.10 -4.45 -8.42
CA ALA A 73 -0.54 -5.28 -9.44
C ALA A 73 0.28 -6.53 -9.78
N GLN A 74 1.59 -6.40 -9.97
CA GLN A 74 2.47 -7.53 -10.28
C GLN A 74 2.58 -8.51 -9.12
N ILE A 75 2.54 -8.02 -7.87
CA ILE A 75 2.49 -8.87 -6.67
C ILE A 75 1.17 -9.63 -6.61
N ASP A 76 0.06 -8.99 -6.94
CA ASP A 76 -1.26 -9.65 -6.99
C ASP A 76 -1.26 -10.81 -8.00
N GLU A 77 -0.74 -10.57 -9.22
CA GLU A 77 -0.57 -11.62 -10.22
C GLU A 77 0.36 -12.75 -9.78
N HIS A 78 1.47 -12.43 -9.11
CA HIS A 78 2.41 -13.41 -8.57
C HIS A 78 1.75 -14.26 -7.47
N ASN A 79 1.03 -13.63 -6.55
CA ASN A 79 0.34 -14.28 -5.45
C ASN A 79 -0.79 -15.21 -5.93
N ALA A 80 -1.48 -14.84 -7.01
CA ALA A 80 -2.51 -15.68 -7.63
C ALA A 80 -1.94 -16.96 -8.27
N ARG A 81 -0.67 -16.94 -8.74
CA ARG A 81 -0.01 -18.07 -9.40
C ARG A 81 0.83 -18.93 -8.44
N SER A 82 1.25 -18.37 -7.33
CA SER A 82 2.21 -19.01 -6.40
C SER A 82 1.51 -19.52 -5.15
N GLU A 83 1.51 -20.83 -4.91
CA GLU A 83 0.91 -21.40 -3.69
C GLU A 83 1.81 -21.25 -2.44
N ASN A 84 3.14 -21.37 -2.60
CA ASN A 84 4.10 -21.47 -1.49
C ASN A 84 5.17 -20.34 -1.45
N GLY A 85 4.90 -19.20 -2.07
CA GLY A 85 5.86 -18.09 -2.17
C GLY A 85 5.18 -16.74 -2.35
N ARG A 86 4.05 -16.54 -1.67
CA ARG A 86 3.26 -15.31 -1.76
C ARG A 86 3.91 -14.19 -0.96
N LEU A 87 3.76 -12.98 -1.45
CA LEU A 87 4.23 -11.76 -0.81
C LEU A 87 3.10 -11.09 -0.06
N PHE A 88 3.43 -10.49 1.08
CA PHE A 88 2.48 -9.70 1.87
C PHE A 88 2.81 -8.21 1.69
N VAL A 89 1.83 -7.43 1.24
CA VAL A 89 1.97 -6.01 0.90
C VAL A 89 1.38 -5.15 2.01
N ILE A 90 2.17 -4.20 2.51
CA ILE A 90 1.69 -3.17 3.45
C ILE A 90 1.77 -1.83 2.74
N GLU A 91 0.61 -1.21 2.53
CA GLU A 91 0.53 0.13 1.94
C GLU A 91 0.46 1.17 3.05
N TYR A 92 1.59 1.86 3.26
CA TYR A 92 1.66 3.04 4.10
C TYR A 92 1.78 4.28 3.21
N ASP A 93 0.67 4.66 2.57
CA ASP A 93 0.60 5.73 1.57
C ASP A 93 -0.09 7.01 2.08
N ASP A 94 -1.06 6.90 2.99
CA ASP A 94 -1.66 8.04 3.69
C ASP A 94 -1.12 8.19 5.12
N PHE A 95 -0.35 9.25 5.31
CA PHE A 95 0.24 9.58 6.60
C PHE A 95 -0.71 10.31 7.55
N ASN A 96 -1.70 11.04 7.03
CA ASN A 96 -2.49 11.99 7.81
C ASN A 96 -3.30 11.32 8.94
N PRO A 97 -4.01 10.19 8.72
CA PRO A 97 -4.79 9.55 9.78
C PRO A 97 -3.95 9.15 11.00
N PHE A 98 -2.71 8.73 10.78
CA PHE A 98 -1.78 8.36 11.84
C PHE A 98 -1.31 9.59 12.62
N LEU A 99 -0.99 10.66 11.89
CA LEU A 99 -0.57 11.93 12.49
C LEU A 99 -1.70 12.56 13.32
N ASP A 100 -2.94 12.52 12.83
CA ASP A 100 -4.12 13.05 13.52
C ASP A 100 -4.39 12.29 14.83
N ARG A 101 -4.40 10.94 14.79
CA ARG A 101 -4.56 10.10 15.99
C ARG A 101 -3.46 10.34 17.03
N PHE A 102 -2.24 10.62 16.59
CA PHE A 102 -1.14 10.94 17.49
C PHE A 102 -1.23 12.36 18.03
N ALA A 103 -1.65 13.32 17.20
CA ALA A 103 -1.90 14.70 17.62
C ALA A 103 -2.94 14.76 18.75
N ASP A 104 -3.95 13.88 18.73
CA ASP A 104 -4.98 13.76 19.76
C ASP A 104 -4.41 13.36 21.13
N ARG A 105 -3.28 12.65 21.17
CA ARG A 105 -2.58 12.27 22.41
C ARG A 105 -1.65 13.37 22.92
N LEU A 106 -1.37 14.40 22.12
CA LEU A 106 -0.51 15.52 22.52
C LEU A 106 -1.30 16.61 23.25
N SER A 107 -0.58 17.42 24.03
CA SER A 107 -1.19 18.57 24.71
C SER A 107 -1.85 19.53 23.70
N GLY A 108 -2.97 20.15 24.09
CA GLY A 108 -3.78 20.99 23.19
C GLY A 108 -3.01 22.13 22.51
N ARG A 109 -1.90 22.61 23.11
CA ARG A 109 -1.02 23.61 22.48
C ARG A 109 -0.17 23.03 21.34
N LYS A 110 0.29 21.78 21.46
CA LYS A 110 1.06 21.09 20.42
C LYS A 110 0.15 20.57 19.30
N ARG A 111 -1.02 20.02 19.64
CA ARG A 111 -2.04 19.52 18.70
C ARG A 111 -2.43 20.54 17.61
N ARG A 112 -2.49 21.83 17.95
CA ARG A 112 -2.86 22.91 17.01
C ARG A 112 -1.76 23.29 16.01
N ASN A 113 -0.57 22.72 16.11
CA ASN A 113 0.56 23.06 15.24
C ASN A 113 1.13 21.79 14.62
N ALA A 114 0.79 21.54 13.35
CA ALA A 114 1.22 20.36 12.60
C ALA A 114 2.75 20.19 12.57
N GLY A 115 3.52 21.27 12.47
CA GLY A 115 4.98 21.22 12.51
C GLY A 115 5.53 20.71 13.85
N LYS A 116 4.87 21.05 14.97
CA LYS A 116 5.23 20.51 16.29
C LYS A 116 4.84 19.04 16.42
N VAL A 117 3.66 18.65 15.94
CA VAL A 117 3.25 17.23 15.93
C VAL A 117 4.25 16.40 15.14
N LEU A 118 4.60 16.85 13.93
CA LEU A 118 5.56 16.17 13.06
C LEU A 118 6.96 16.07 13.70
N SER A 119 7.41 17.09 14.44
CA SER A 119 8.71 17.04 15.12
C SER A 119 8.79 16.01 16.26
N GLU A 120 7.64 15.68 16.85
CA GLU A 120 7.52 14.67 17.90
C GLU A 120 7.41 13.27 17.33
N TRP A 121 6.93 13.12 16.09
CA TRP A 121 6.80 11.84 15.40
C TRP A 121 8.17 11.23 15.09
N LYS A 122 8.41 10.00 15.56
CA LYS A 122 9.69 9.29 15.45
C LYS A 122 9.58 8.06 14.56
N LEU A 123 10.73 7.43 14.34
CA LEU A 123 10.84 6.21 13.53
C LEU A 123 9.98 5.07 14.08
N TRP A 124 9.94 4.90 15.41
CA TRP A 124 9.10 3.86 16.01
C TRP A 124 7.60 4.11 15.77
N ASP A 125 7.15 5.37 15.70
CA ASP A 125 5.75 5.67 15.40
C ASP A 125 5.40 5.26 13.95
N HIS A 126 6.34 5.40 13.01
CA HIS A 126 6.18 4.82 11.66
C HIS A 126 6.14 3.28 11.68
N MET A 127 7.01 2.64 12.47
CA MET A 127 6.99 1.18 12.63
C MET A 127 5.66 0.70 13.22
N ASP A 128 5.14 1.41 14.22
CA ASP A 128 3.85 1.11 14.85
C ASP A 128 2.69 1.27 13.86
N ALA A 129 2.74 2.28 12.98
CA ALA A 129 1.77 2.44 11.90
C ALA A 129 1.81 1.27 10.90
N ILE A 130 3.00 0.87 10.45
CA ILE A 130 3.20 -0.27 9.53
C ILE A 130 2.71 -1.57 10.17
N LEU A 131 3.05 -1.81 11.43
CA LEU A 131 2.61 -2.99 12.17
C LEU A 131 1.09 -2.97 12.37
N SER A 132 0.50 -1.83 12.69
CA SER A 132 -0.96 -1.71 12.84
C SER A 132 -1.69 -2.03 11.54
N LEU A 133 -1.24 -1.50 10.41
CA LEU A 133 -1.78 -1.82 9.08
C LEU A 133 -1.67 -3.30 8.75
N GLY A 134 -0.47 -3.87 8.91
CA GLY A 134 -0.21 -5.28 8.59
C GLY A 134 -0.99 -6.24 9.48
N VAL A 135 -0.99 -6.01 10.80
CA VAL A 135 -1.68 -6.87 11.77
C VAL A 135 -3.20 -6.79 11.56
N THR A 136 -3.77 -5.61 11.43
CA THR A 136 -5.22 -5.45 11.16
C THR A 136 -5.61 -6.19 9.88
N SER A 137 -4.82 -6.04 8.80
CA SER A 137 -5.04 -6.74 7.53
C SER A 137 -5.04 -8.27 7.66
N VAL A 138 -4.16 -8.83 8.50
CA VAL A 138 -4.12 -10.27 8.80
C VAL A 138 -5.30 -10.69 9.67
N VAL A 139 -5.60 -9.94 10.74
CA VAL A 139 -6.72 -10.23 11.66
C VAL A 139 -8.05 -10.25 10.91
N ASP A 140 -8.33 -9.23 10.10
CA ASP A 140 -9.56 -9.14 9.30
C ASP A 140 -9.75 -10.38 8.42
N ARG A 141 -8.68 -10.87 7.78
CA ARG A 141 -8.72 -12.07 6.92
C ARG A 141 -8.87 -13.36 7.71
N LEU A 142 -8.24 -13.47 8.87
CA LEU A 142 -8.39 -14.64 9.76
C LEU A 142 -9.80 -14.74 10.35
N LEU A 143 -10.43 -13.60 10.63
CA LEU A 143 -11.80 -13.52 11.15
C LEU A 143 -12.88 -13.54 10.06
N GLY A 144 -12.49 -13.41 8.79
CA GLY A 144 -13.42 -13.40 7.66
C GLY A 144 -14.26 -12.12 7.58
N ALA A 145 -13.68 -10.96 7.90
CA ALA A 145 -14.34 -9.67 7.78
C ALA A 145 -14.83 -9.42 6.35
N THR A 146 -16.03 -8.85 6.21
CA THR A 146 -16.67 -8.58 4.89
C THR A 146 -15.85 -7.64 4.02
N GLN A 147 -15.14 -6.69 4.64
CA GLN A 147 -14.27 -5.72 3.96
C GLN A 147 -12.93 -5.68 4.71
N PRO A 148 -11.99 -6.58 4.36
CA PRO A 148 -10.73 -6.66 5.07
C PRO A 148 -9.81 -5.48 4.71
N SER A 149 -9.07 -4.98 5.71
CA SER A 149 -8.15 -3.86 5.54
C SER A 149 -6.95 -4.22 4.65
N GLY A 150 -6.42 -3.23 3.92
CA GLY A 150 -5.22 -3.36 3.08
C GLY A 150 -5.45 -4.08 1.74
N PRO A 151 -4.37 -4.34 0.98
CA PRO A 151 -4.45 -4.80 -0.41
C PRO A 151 -5.13 -6.16 -0.60
N ALA A 152 -5.90 -6.32 -1.67
CA ALA A 152 -6.54 -7.60 -2.03
C ALA A 152 -5.51 -8.74 -2.19
N ALA A 153 -4.29 -8.42 -2.64
CA ALA A 153 -3.18 -9.36 -2.81
C ALA A 153 -2.79 -10.13 -1.53
N ASN A 154 -3.17 -9.64 -0.35
CA ASN A 154 -2.85 -10.24 0.95
C ASN A 154 -3.76 -11.42 1.33
N ASP A 155 -4.55 -11.97 0.40
CA ASP A 155 -5.52 -13.02 0.71
C ASP A 155 -4.88 -14.24 1.40
N LEU A 156 -5.56 -14.79 2.39
CA LEU A 156 -5.07 -15.91 3.20
C LEU A 156 -5.80 -17.20 2.82
N PRO A 157 -5.15 -18.37 2.86
CA PRO A 157 -5.83 -19.63 2.60
C PRO A 157 -6.92 -19.84 3.66
N ALA A 158 -8.04 -20.48 3.30
CA ALA A 158 -9.16 -20.69 4.21
C ALA A 158 -8.78 -21.47 5.50
N ASP A 159 -7.70 -22.25 5.46
CA ASP A 159 -7.17 -22.99 6.59
C ASP A 159 -6.01 -22.28 7.32
N ALA A 160 -5.70 -21.01 7.00
CA ALA A 160 -4.59 -20.25 7.59
C ALA A 160 -4.54 -20.31 9.13
N ALA A 161 -5.68 -20.08 9.79
CA ALA A 161 -5.77 -20.12 11.25
C ALA A 161 -5.43 -21.51 11.84
N ARG A 162 -5.65 -22.58 11.07
CA ARG A 162 -5.33 -23.96 11.47
C ARG A 162 -3.86 -24.30 11.26
N ARG A 163 -3.20 -23.64 10.29
CA ARG A 163 -1.77 -23.82 10.01
C ARG A 163 -0.86 -23.25 11.10
N PHE A 164 -1.35 -22.30 11.90
CA PHE A 164 -0.56 -21.77 13.01
C PHE A 164 -0.37 -22.79 14.13
N ASP A 165 0.88 -22.96 14.54
CA ASP A 165 1.22 -23.67 15.76
C ASP A 165 0.80 -22.88 17.02
N ARG A 166 1.00 -23.48 18.20
CA ARG A 166 0.61 -22.86 19.48
C ARG A 166 1.36 -21.55 19.77
N PHE A 167 2.63 -21.47 19.39
CA PHE A 167 3.46 -20.29 19.64
C PHE A 167 3.10 -19.16 18.68
N GLN A 168 2.91 -19.47 17.40
CA GLN A 168 2.45 -18.54 16.37
C GLN A 168 1.08 -17.96 16.73
N LYS A 169 0.16 -18.77 17.25
CA LYS A 169 -1.14 -18.27 17.75
C LYS A 169 -0.98 -17.30 18.91
N ARG A 170 -0.13 -17.61 19.88
CA ARG A 170 0.16 -16.71 21.00
C ARG A 170 0.76 -15.39 20.51
N ASP A 171 1.73 -15.47 19.61
CA ASP A 171 2.44 -14.29 19.11
C ASP A 171 1.50 -13.43 18.25
N MET A 172 0.62 -14.05 17.45
CA MET A 172 -0.44 -13.35 16.72
C MET A 172 -1.44 -12.66 17.66
N LEU A 173 -1.83 -13.31 18.77
CA LEU A 173 -2.69 -12.69 19.77
C LEU A 173 -2.02 -11.50 20.46
N LEU A 174 -0.71 -11.57 20.72
CA LEU A 174 0.05 -10.43 21.25
C LEU A 174 0.12 -9.28 20.23
N LEU A 175 0.38 -9.58 18.95
CA LEU A 175 0.36 -8.58 17.90
C LEU A 175 -1.02 -7.93 17.79
N ALA A 176 -2.09 -8.73 17.75
CA ALA A 176 -3.45 -8.23 17.68
C ALA A 176 -3.77 -7.33 18.89
N ALA A 177 -3.42 -7.74 20.12
CA ALA A 177 -3.68 -6.94 21.31
C ALA A 177 -3.00 -5.56 21.32
N ASN A 178 -1.86 -5.41 20.62
CA ASN A 178 -1.10 -4.16 20.62
C ASN A 178 -1.34 -3.30 19.37
N TYR A 179 -1.60 -3.92 18.22
CA TYR A 179 -1.55 -3.27 16.91
C TYR A 179 -2.83 -3.38 16.10
N ASP A 180 -3.72 -4.32 16.41
CA ASP A 180 -4.99 -4.41 15.70
C ASP A 180 -5.82 -3.16 15.96
N ASN A 181 -6.29 -2.55 14.89
CA ASN A 181 -7.18 -1.41 14.92
C ASN A 181 -8.48 -1.72 14.16
N SER A 182 -8.85 -2.99 14.06
CA SER A 182 -10.17 -3.39 13.58
C SER A 182 -11.25 -2.69 14.44
N LEU A 183 -12.01 -1.82 13.80
CA LEU A 183 -13.17 -1.15 14.40
C LEU A 183 -14.41 -2.02 14.19
N THR A 184 -14.30 -3.34 14.38
CA THR A 184 -15.49 -4.20 14.41
C THR A 184 -16.30 -3.85 15.66
N GLU A 185 -17.07 -2.77 15.57
CA GLU A 185 -18.36 -2.69 16.22
C GLU A 185 -19.18 -3.86 15.64
N THR A 186 -19.27 -4.93 16.44
CA THR A 186 -20.28 -5.97 16.30
C THR A 186 -21.68 -5.40 16.39
#